data_AF-A0AAD1Q5K6-F1
#
_entry.id   AF-A0AAD1Q5K6-F1
#
_cell.length_a   1.000
_cell.length_b   1.000
_cell.length_c   1.000
_cell.angle_alpha   90.00
_cell.angle_beta   90.00
_cell.angle_gamma   90.00
#
_symmetry.space_group_name_H-M   'P 1'
#
loop_
_entity.id
_entity.type
_entity.pdbx_description
1 polymer ?
#
loop_
_entity_poly.entity_id
_entity_poly.type
_entity_poly.pdbx_seq_one_letter_code
_entity_poly.pdbx_strand_id
1 'polypeptide(L)' 'MSREKKIQFNVNEREYQQLKEYAESLNISMAEVLRDYIKSLKPRRSTTGF' A
#
# COMPACT_ATOMS: atom_id res chain seq x y z
N MET A 1 -5.30 -4.62 22.96
CA MET A 1 -4.44 -5.52 22.16
C MET A 1 -4.53 -5.10 20.71
N SER A 2 -3.59 -4.29 20.24
CA SER A 2 -3.58 -3.81 18.85
C SER A 2 -3.12 -4.96 17.96
N ARG A 3 -4.03 -5.55 17.19
CA ARG A 3 -3.67 -6.54 16.15
C ARG A 3 -2.94 -5.79 15.03
N GLU A 4 -1.63 -5.68 15.12
CA GLU A 4 -0.82 -5.16 14.04
C GLU A 4 -0.82 -6.16 12.89
N LYS A 5 -1.39 -5.77 11.75
CA LYS A 5 -1.33 -6.57 10.53
C LYS A 5 -0.11 -6.12 9.74
N LYS A 6 0.80 -7.06 9.48
CA LYS A 6 1.97 -6.83 8.62
C LYS A 6 1.59 -7.10 7.17
N ILE A 7 1.98 -6.19 6.27
CA ILE A 7 1.86 -6.38 4.82
C ILE A 7 3.28 -6.51 4.26
N GLN A 8 3.51 -7.55 3.47
CA GLN A 8 4.73 -7.75 2.69
C GLN A 8 4.34 -7.88 1.23
N PHE A 9 5.16 -7.32 0.34
CA PHE A 9 4.94 -7.35 -1.10
C PHE A 9 6.29 -7.57 -1.77
N ASN A 10 6.25 -8.30 -2.88
CA ASN A 10 7.41 -8.49 -3.73
C ASN A 10 7.32 -7.47 -4.87
N VAL A 11 8.42 -6.77 -5.11
CA VAL A 11 8.59 -5.83 -6.21
C VAL A 11 9.91 -6.11 -6.89
N ASN A 12 10.00 -5.79 -8.17
CA ASN A 12 11.30 -5.75 -8.84
C ASN A 12 12.05 -4.44 -8.52
N GLU A 13 13.33 -4.38 -8.90
CA GLU A 13 14.21 -3.23 -8.66
C GLU A 13 13.62 -1.92 -9.20
N ARG A 14 13.02 -1.97 -10.41
CA ARG A 14 12.46 -0.79 -11.08
C ARG A 14 11.24 -0.26 -10.33
N GLU A 15 10.33 -1.14 -9.96
CA GLU A 15 9.15 -0.80 -9.17
C GLU A 15 9.54 -0.24 -7.80
N TYR A 16 10.57 -0.81 -7.17
CA TYR A 16 11.10 -0.32 -5.90
C TYR A 16 11.61 1.11 -6.01
N GLN A 17 12.44 1.42 -7.03
CA GLN A 17 12.95 2.77 -7.24
C GLN A 17 11.82 3.77 -7.53
N GLN A 18 10.85 3.40 -8.36
CA GLN A 18 9.68 4.26 -8.63
C GLN A 18 8.89 4.58 -7.36
N LEU A 19 8.66 3.58 -6.50
CA LEU A 19 7.98 3.77 -5.21
C LEU A 19 8.79 4.66 -4.28
N LYS A 20 10.12 4.51 -4.27
CA LYS A 20 11.03 5.29 -3.45
C LYS A 20 11.05 6.76 -3.88
N GLU A 21 11.27 7.03 -5.17
CA GLU A 21 11.25 8.38 -5.74
C GLU A 21 9.91 9.08 -5.49
N TYR A 22 8.80 8.35 -5.63
CA TYR A 22 7.47 8.89 -5.36
C TYR A 22 7.30 9.24 -3.87
N ALA A 23 7.71 8.36 -2.96
CA ALA A 23 7.66 8.60 -1.52
C ALA A 23 8.50 9.83 -1.12
N GLU A 24 9.70 9.96 -1.69
CA GLU A 24 10.59 11.11 -1.50
C GLU A 24 9.97 12.41 -2.03
N SER A 25 9.32 12.38 -3.20
CA SER A 25 8.66 13.56 -3.78
C SER A 25 7.50 14.09 -2.92
N LEU A 26 6.85 13.20 -2.17
CA LEU A 26 5.78 13.52 -1.24
C LEU A 26 6.26 13.76 0.19
N ASN A 27 7.56 13.55 0.45
CA ASN A 27 8.19 13.62 1.77
C ASN A 27 7.50 12.73 2.83
N ILE A 28 7.07 11.54 2.41
CA ILE A 28 6.43 10.53 3.26
C ILE A 28 7.14 9.19 3.15
N SER A 29 6.85 8.26 4.07
CA SER A 29 7.42 6.91 3.97
C SER A 29 6.72 6.06 2.90
N MET A 30 7.44 5.11 2.31
CA MET A 30 6.85 4.13 1.38
C MET A 30 5.66 3.38 2.00
N ALA A 31 5.67 3.16 3.32
CA ALA A 31 4.57 2.52 4.04
C ALA A 31 3.30 3.39 4.03
N GLU A 32 3.44 4.72 4.06
CA GLU A 32 2.31 5.64 3.94
C GLU A 32 1.78 5.72 2.53
N VAL A 33 2.65 5.76 1.52
CA VAL A 33 2.25 5.66 0.10
C VAL A 33 1.35 4.44 -0.13
N LEU A 34 1.77 3.27 0.36
CA LEU A 34 1.01 2.03 0.21
C LEU A 34 -0.29 2.05 1.02
N ARG A 35 -0.25 2.59 2.24
CA ARG A 35 -1.44 2.71 3.08
C ARG A 35 -2.49 3.61 2.42
N ASP A 36 -2.07 4.73 1.87
CA ASP A 36 -2.97 5.68 1.22
C ASP A 36 -3.51 5.12 -0.09
N TYR A 37 -2.68 4.40 -0.86
CA TYR A 37 -3.15 3.63 -1.98
C TYR A 37 -4.23 2.62 -1.56
N ILE A 38 -3.98 1.79 -0.52
CA ILE A 38 -4.96 0.82 -0.01
C ILE A 38 -6.25 1.50 0.46
N LYS A 39 -6.17 2.66 1.11
CA LYS A 39 -7.36 3.44 1.51
C LYS A 39 -8.14 3.98 0.32
N SER A 40 -7.45 4.35 -0.77
CA SER A 40 -8.06 4.82 -2.01
C SER A 40 -8.76 3.71 -2.79
N LEU A 41 -8.34 2.44 -2.59
CA LEU A 41 -9.02 1.29 -3.16
C LEU A 41 -10.43 1.24 -2.57
N LYS A 42 -11.44 1.56 -3.39
CA LYS A 42 -12.84 1.39 -3.00
C LYS A 42 -13.02 -0.06 -2.55
N PRO A 43 -13.70 -0.31 -1.43
CA PRO A 43 -14.03 -1.68 -1.04
C PRO A 43 -14.77 -2.30 -2.21
N ARG A 44 -14.16 -3.30 -2.85
CA ARG A 44 -14.88 -4.19 -3.75
C ARG A 44 -16.00 -4.74 -2.88
N ARG A 45 -17.26 -4.38 -3.20
CA ARG A 45 -18.43 -4.93 -2.53
C ARG A 45 -18.19 -6.43 -2.45
N SER A 46 -18.06 -6.96 -1.24
CA SER A 46 -18.07 -8.39 -1.02
C SER A 46 -19.38 -8.87 -1.63
N THR A 47 -19.31 -9.58 -2.75
CA THR A 47 -20.40 -10.47 -3.13
C THR A 47 -20.44 -11.52 -2.03
N THR A 48 -21.18 -11.20 -0.97
CA THR A 48 -21.89 -12.17 -0.16
C THR A 48 -22.82 -12.89 -1.12
N GLY A 49 -22.31 -13.97 -1.73
CA GLY A 49 -23.15 -15.01 -2.30
C GLY A 49 -23.45 -15.99 -1.17
N PHE A 50 -24.73 -16.09 -0.86
CA PHE A 50 -25.33 -17.01 0.11
C PHE A 50 -25.01 -18.48 -0.22
#